data_AF-A0A962S2Y8-F1
#
_entry.id   AF-A0A962S2Y8-F1
#
_cell.length_a   1.000
_cell.length_b   1.000
_cell.length_c   1.000
_cell.angle_alpha   90.00
_cell.angle_beta   90.00
_cell.angle_gamma   90.00
#
_symmetry.space_group_name_H-M   'P 1'
#
loop_
_entity.id
_entity.type
_entity.pdbx_description
1 polymer ?
#
loop_
_entity_poly.entity_id
_entity_poly.type
_entity_poly.pdbx_seq_one_letter_code
_entity_poly.pdbx_strand_id
1 'polypeptide(L)'
;MISLLERFLQTQEEPSSVIPEDELNSFIDLAVKQFDSRLSVIPGYRKKLRAPVETALLYLESLIERIPGPIEVSKSAYGGDPRVNAYFGSFEQIEHLFSHSREFREFAQNPASFGLSHGYALLLMSRQEKRRPGHVLNGDRLQCDVMQEIVVFSGHHLAAPAVSDLDTRKALRTREFGHLVAEAEQRVARHTERKADLQRQRMTQQLGLKSCAEQQRDREVDISPPDAGEHSCSELTRQLRDTELEIDKTAGSLKTINDYLELLIEVLGNPSGSCTLTTQSDCLNRANVRVEAGMGSEIPYAEMRIGAFQNQSVLVKYPLAETVDRSSISDLLHSVYQS
;
A
#
# COMPACT_ATOMS: atom_id res chain seq x y z
N MET A 1 45.91 1.97 39.36
CA MET A 1 45.56 3.32 38.87
C MET A 1 45.49 3.29 37.33
N ILE A 2 44.57 2.66 36.59
CA ILE A 2 43.15 2.32 36.72
C ILE A 2 42.36 3.39 37.47
N SER A 3 41.86 4.40 36.73
CA SER A 3 40.61 5.16 37.02
C SER A 3 40.43 6.46 36.22
N LEU A 4 41.24 6.75 35.18
CA LEU A 4 41.04 7.97 34.38
C LEU A 4 40.76 7.74 32.89
N LEU A 5 40.71 6.49 32.43
CA LEU A 5 40.38 6.13 31.04
C LEU A 5 39.05 5.36 30.88
N GLU A 6 38.34 5.07 31.97
CA GLU A 6 37.02 4.41 31.92
C GLU A 6 35.84 5.38 31.97
N ARG A 7 36.08 6.70 32.01
CA ARG A 7 35.00 7.71 32.13
C ARG A 7 34.59 8.41 30.84
N PHE A 8 35.15 8.00 29.70
CA PHE A 8 34.81 8.54 28.37
C PHE A 8 34.10 7.55 27.43
N LEU A 9 33.79 6.34 27.91
CA LEU A 9 33.16 5.28 27.11
C LEU A 9 31.75 4.89 27.58
N GLN A 10 31.07 5.74 28.37
CA GLN A 10 29.72 5.44 28.84
C GLN A 10 28.81 6.65 28.88
N THR A 11 28.67 7.29 27.74
CA THR A 11 27.43 7.93 27.30
C THR A 11 27.44 7.92 25.77
N GLN A 12 27.22 6.75 25.18
CA GLN A 12 26.44 6.76 23.95
C GLN A 12 25.05 7.18 24.41
N GLU A 13 24.76 8.47 24.35
CA GLU A 13 23.38 8.92 24.21
C GLU A 13 22.86 8.17 22.98
N GLU A 14 22.04 7.14 23.22
CA GLU A 14 21.19 6.59 22.17
C GLU A 14 20.52 7.81 21.52
N PRO A 15 20.53 7.95 20.18
CA PRO A 15 19.92 9.10 19.54
C PRO A 15 18.50 9.22 20.11
N SER A 16 18.23 10.34 20.78
CA SER A 16 16.95 10.53 21.45
C SER A 16 15.90 10.39 20.37
N SER A 17 15.10 9.34 20.44
CA SER A 17 14.07 9.10 19.45
C SER A 17 13.18 10.33 19.39
N VAL A 18 12.94 10.85 18.18
CA VAL A 18 12.03 12.00 17.99
C VAL A 18 10.60 11.60 18.37
N ILE A 19 10.32 10.30 18.30
CA ILE A 19 9.04 9.69 18.65
C ILE A 19 9.02 9.37 20.14
N PRO A 20 7.96 9.74 20.89
CA PRO A 20 7.81 9.37 22.30
C PRO A 20 7.97 7.87 22.52
N GLU A 21 8.67 7.45 23.59
CA GLU A 21 8.98 6.04 23.80
C GLU A 21 7.74 5.15 23.91
N ASP A 22 6.68 5.63 24.56
CA ASP A 22 5.41 4.89 24.70
C ASP A 22 4.76 4.62 23.34
N GLU A 23 4.82 5.61 22.45
CA GLU A 23 4.31 5.50 21.09
C GLU A 23 5.15 4.51 20.27
N LEU A 24 6.47 4.62 20.32
CA LEU A 24 7.37 3.70 19.64
C LEU A 24 7.17 2.25 20.11
N ASN A 25 7.02 2.05 21.42
CA ASN A 25 6.72 0.75 22.02
C ASN A 25 5.38 0.19 21.54
N SER A 26 4.35 1.04 21.38
CA SER A 26 3.05 0.62 20.86
C SER A 26 3.13 0.10 19.42
N PHE A 27 3.97 0.71 18.58
CA PHE A 27 4.20 0.27 17.20
C PHE A 27 5.07 -0.99 17.11
N ILE A 28 6.04 -1.16 18.01
CA ILE A 28 6.77 -2.43 18.15
C ILE A 28 5.79 -3.56 18.49
N ASP A 29 4.88 -3.33 19.44
CA ASP A 29 3.88 -4.32 19.83
C ASP A 29 2.87 -4.60 18.72
N LEU A 30 2.48 -3.56 17.97
CA LEU A 30 1.64 -3.72 16.78
C LEU A 30 2.33 -4.58 15.71
N ALA A 31 3.61 -4.32 15.41
CA ALA A 31 4.37 -5.07 14.42
C ALA A 31 4.50 -6.54 14.80
N VAL A 32 4.86 -6.84 16.05
CA VAL A 32 4.96 -8.22 16.55
C VAL A 32 3.60 -8.90 16.54
N LYS A 33 2.53 -8.21 16.95
CA LYS A 33 1.19 -8.77 16.97
C LYS A 33 0.66 -9.08 15.56
N GLN A 34 0.91 -8.20 14.60
CA GLN A 34 0.46 -8.38 13.22
C GLN A 34 1.27 -9.47 12.52
N PHE A 35 2.61 -9.38 12.56
CA PHE A 35 3.49 -10.29 11.82
C PHE A 35 3.54 -11.71 12.41
N ASP A 36 4.05 -11.85 13.64
CA ASP A 36 4.14 -13.13 14.35
C ASP A 36 4.35 -12.91 15.85
N SER A 37 3.32 -13.19 16.65
CA SER A 37 3.35 -13.04 18.11
C SER A 37 4.49 -13.80 18.80
N ARG A 38 5.01 -14.87 18.18
CA ARG A 38 6.13 -15.68 18.73
C ARG A 38 7.45 -14.93 18.76
N LEU A 39 7.59 -13.82 18.02
CA LEU A 39 8.76 -12.94 18.10
C LEU A 39 9.00 -12.41 19.52
N SER A 40 7.95 -12.29 20.33
CA SER A 40 8.02 -11.84 21.73
C SER A 40 8.88 -12.74 22.62
N VAL A 41 9.13 -13.99 22.23
CA VAL A 41 9.97 -14.95 22.96
C VAL A 41 11.47 -14.68 22.76
N ILE A 42 11.85 -13.95 21.71
CA ILE A 42 13.25 -13.67 21.40
C ILE A 42 13.83 -12.66 22.40
N PRO A 43 14.92 -12.99 23.12
CA PRO A 43 15.55 -12.03 24.03
C PRO A 43 15.99 -10.76 23.30
N GLY A 44 15.56 -9.60 23.83
CA GLY A 44 15.94 -8.31 23.28
C GLY A 44 15.27 -7.92 21.96
N TYR A 45 14.18 -8.60 21.54
CA TYR A 45 13.46 -8.27 20.30
C TYR A 45 13.07 -6.78 20.22
N ARG A 46 12.58 -6.19 21.33
CA ARG A 46 12.23 -4.76 21.40
C ARG A 46 13.41 -3.86 21.05
N LYS A 47 14.59 -4.16 21.61
CA LYS A 47 15.82 -3.38 21.34
C LYS A 47 16.21 -3.48 19.86
N LYS A 48 16.07 -4.66 19.25
CA LYS A 48 16.35 -4.87 17.82
C LYS A 48 15.34 -4.17 16.90
N LEU A 49 14.07 -4.10 17.29
CA LEU A 49 13.01 -3.47 16.48
C LEU A 49 12.91 -1.96 16.64
N ARG A 50 13.51 -1.37 17.69
CA ARG A 50 13.43 0.07 17.96
C ARG A 50 13.80 0.93 16.75
N ALA A 51 15.02 0.77 16.24
CA ALA A 51 15.53 1.59 15.13
C ALA A 51 14.80 1.33 13.78
N PRO A 52 14.49 0.09 13.39
CA PRO A 52 13.67 -0.18 12.20
C PRO A 52 12.26 0.42 12.29
N VAL A 53 11.59 0.28 13.44
CA VAL A 53 10.23 0.84 13.63
C VAL A 53 10.27 2.37 13.57
N GLU A 54 11.24 3.01 14.23
CA GLU A 54 11.41 4.45 14.17
C GLU A 54 11.67 4.94 12.73
N THR A 55 12.57 4.26 12.01
CA THR A 55 12.85 4.55 10.59
C THR A 55 11.57 4.49 9.75
N ALA A 56 10.77 3.44 9.93
CA ALA A 56 9.50 3.28 9.24
C ALA A 56 8.53 4.43 9.57
N LEU A 57 8.36 4.77 10.84
CA LEU A 57 7.41 5.79 11.27
C LEU A 57 7.78 7.19 10.76
N LEU A 58 9.06 7.58 10.88
CA LEU A 58 9.54 8.87 10.37
C LEU A 58 9.40 8.96 8.85
N TYR A 59 9.68 7.86 8.14
CA TYR A 59 9.48 7.80 6.70
C TYR A 59 8.00 7.99 6.33
N LEU A 60 7.09 7.25 6.97
CA LEU A 60 5.65 7.35 6.71
C LEU A 60 5.09 8.72 7.05
N GLU A 61 5.52 9.33 8.16
CA GLU A 61 5.14 10.69 8.53
C GLU A 61 5.54 11.69 7.43
N SER A 62 6.78 11.59 6.92
CA SER A 62 7.23 12.42 5.80
C SER A 62 6.40 12.24 4.53
N LEU A 63 5.86 11.04 4.26
CA LEU A 63 4.98 10.79 3.10
C LEU A 63 3.60 11.43 3.33
N ILE A 64 3.03 11.25 4.52
CA ILE A 64 1.69 11.73 4.85
C ILE A 64 1.65 13.27 4.88
N GLU A 65 2.70 13.94 5.34
CA GLU A 65 2.82 15.40 5.29
C GLU A 65 2.73 15.97 3.88
N ARG A 66 3.15 15.21 2.86
CA ARG A 66 3.11 15.63 1.45
C ARG A 66 1.75 15.47 0.78
N ILE A 67 0.78 14.84 1.44
CA ILE A 67 -0.59 14.68 0.91
C ILE A 67 -1.30 16.05 0.89
N PRO A 68 -1.77 16.52 -0.28
CA PRO A 68 -2.49 17.79 -0.39
C PRO A 68 -3.81 17.77 0.39
N GLY A 69 -4.19 18.91 0.97
CA GLY A 69 -5.46 19.11 1.65
C GLY A 69 -5.30 19.54 3.11
N PRO A 70 -6.39 19.54 3.90
CA PRO A 70 -7.71 19.05 3.54
C PRO A 70 -8.47 19.94 2.54
N ILE A 71 -9.09 19.34 1.53
CA ILE A 71 -9.96 20.00 0.54
C ILE A 71 -11.42 19.87 0.99
N GLU A 72 -12.18 20.96 0.95
CA GLU A 72 -13.60 20.93 1.33
C GLU A 72 -14.44 20.26 0.24
N VAL A 73 -15.00 19.09 0.54
CA VAL A 73 -15.90 18.36 -0.34
C VAL A 73 -17.32 18.53 0.17
N SER A 74 -18.07 19.42 -0.47
CA SER A 74 -19.47 19.74 -0.16
C SER A 74 -20.23 20.10 -1.44
N LYS A 75 -21.57 20.17 -1.33
CA LYS A 75 -22.41 20.59 -2.47
C LYS A 75 -22.06 21.99 -2.96
N SER A 76 -21.79 22.93 -2.05
CA SER A 76 -21.40 24.30 -2.40
C SER A 76 -19.99 24.34 -3.02
N ALA A 77 -19.07 23.52 -2.53
CA ALA A 77 -17.70 23.46 -3.04
C ALA A 77 -17.63 22.89 -4.46
N TYR A 78 -18.51 21.98 -4.87
CA TYR A 78 -18.51 21.45 -6.25
C TYR A 78 -18.65 22.55 -7.33
N GLY A 79 -19.47 23.58 -7.08
CA GLY A 79 -19.66 24.69 -8.02
C GLY A 79 -18.57 25.77 -7.94
N GLY A 80 -17.89 25.90 -6.80
CA GLY A 80 -16.96 27.00 -6.52
C GLY A 80 -15.48 26.62 -6.56
N ASP A 81 -15.13 25.40 -6.14
CA ASP A 81 -13.76 24.91 -6.06
C ASP A 81 -13.42 24.04 -7.28
N PRO A 82 -12.48 24.49 -8.15
CA PRO A 82 -12.11 23.74 -9.35
C PRO A 82 -11.51 22.36 -9.03
N ARG A 83 -10.95 22.15 -7.84
CA ARG A 83 -10.42 20.86 -7.41
C ARG A 83 -11.52 19.85 -7.19
N VAL A 84 -12.58 20.25 -6.48
CA VAL A 84 -13.74 19.38 -6.22
C VAL A 84 -14.46 19.03 -7.52
N ASN A 85 -14.62 20.02 -8.41
CA ASN A 85 -15.17 19.80 -9.74
C ASN A 85 -14.32 18.80 -10.54
N ALA A 86 -12.99 18.95 -10.51
CA ALA A 86 -12.08 18.08 -11.22
C ALA A 86 -12.09 16.64 -10.70
N TYR A 87 -12.06 16.45 -9.37
CA TYR A 87 -12.05 15.10 -8.80
C TYR A 87 -13.35 14.35 -9.02
N PHE A 88 -14.52 14.99 -8.92
CA PHE A 88 -15.80 14.27 -8.89
C PHE A 88 -16.58 14.28 -10.21
N GLY A 89 -16.32 15.18 -11.16
CA GLY A 89 -16.97 15.20 -12.49
C GLY A 89 -18.50 15.41 -12.53
N SER A 90 -19.22 15.09 -11.46
CA SER A 90 -20.63 15.37 -11.19
C SER A 90 -20.87 15.38 -9.68
N PHE A 91 -21.95 16.01 -9.23
CA PHE A 91 -22.30 16.06 -7.82
C PHE A 91 -22.77 14.69 -7.29
N GLU A 92 -23.45 13.91 -8.14
CA GLU A 92 -23.95 12.57 -7.81
C GLU A 92 -22.82 11.61 -7.41
N GLN A 93 -21.60 11.80 -7.92
CA GLN A 93 -20.44 11.00 -7.50
C GLN A 93 -20.05 11.27 -6.04
N ILE A 94 -20.25 12.49 -5.53
CA ILE A 94 -20.03 12.82 -4.12
C ILE A 94 -21.07 12.07 -3.27
N GLU A 95 -22.36 12.15 -3.62
CA GLU A 95 -23.42 11.43 -2.90
C GLU A 95 -23.21 9.91 -2.93
N HIS A 96 -22.79 9.38 -4.08
CA HIS A 96 -22.48 7.97 -4.25
C HIS A 96 -21.31 7.53 -3.35
N LEU A 97 -20.24 8.33 -3.25
CA LEU A 97 -19.08 8.04 -2.40
C LEU A 97 -19.49 7.83 -0.93
N PHE A 98 -20.26 8.75 -0.36
CA PHE A 98 -20.64 8.69 1.05
C PHE A 98 -21.68 7.60 1.34
N SER A 99 -22.66 7.40 0.45
CA SER A 99 -23.69 6.36 0.63
C SER A 99 -23.12 4.93 0.59
N HIS A 100 -22.07 4.70 -0.18
CA HIS A 100 -21.46 3.37 -0.38
C HIS A 100 -20.16 3.14 0.40
N SER A 101 -19.62 4.14 1.09
CA SER A 101 -18.43 3.97 1.93
C SER A 101 -18.79 3.30 3.25
N ARG A 102 -18.26 2.09 3.45
CA ARG A 102 -18.37 1.34 4.70
C ARG A 102 -17.62 2.07 5.83
N GLU A 103 -16.44 2.58 5.54
CA GLU A 103 -15.57 3.30 6.47
C GLU A 103 -16.26 4.56 7.00
N PHE A 104 -16.92 5.30 6.10
CA PHE A 104 -17.74 6.44 6.50
C PHE A 104 -18.90 6.03 7.40
N ARG A 105 -19.61 4.93 7.06
CA ARG A 105 -20.72 4.42 7.88
C ARG A 105 -20.25 4.02 9.28
N GLU A 106 -19.12 3.32 9.39
CA GLU A 106 -18.50 2.95 10.67
C GLU A 106 -18.11 4.20 11.48
N PHE A 107 -17.53 5.22 10.83
CA PHE A 107 -17.22 6.50 11.46
C PHE A 107 -18.46 7.27 11.92
N ALA A 108 -19.52 7.30 11.12
CA ALA A 108 -20.78 7.97 11.45
C ALA A 108 -21.52 7.30 12.62
N GLN A 109 -21.24 6.02 12.90
CA GLN A 109 -21.76 5.29 14.05
C GLN A 109 -20.88 5.44 15.31
N ASN A 110 -19.67 5.97 15.18
CA ASN A 110 -18.77 6.17 16.31
C ASN A 110 -19.27 7.33 17.20
N PRO A 111 -19.46 7.14 18.52
CA PRO A 111 -19.88 8.21 19.42
C PRO A 111 -19.00 9.47 19.38
N ALA A 112 -17.71 9.32 19.06
CA ALA A 112 -16.79 10.45 18.92
C ALA A 112 -17.14 11.39 17.75
N SER A 113 -17.92 10.93 16.76
CA SER A 113 -18.37 11.77 15.64
C SER A 113 -19.66 12.53 15.93
N PHE A 114 -20.36 12.21 17.03
CA PHE A 114 -21.64 12.83 17.36
C PHE A 114 -21.48 14.31 17.73
N GLY A 115 -22.31 15.16 17.13
CA GLY A 115 -22.28 16.61 17.35
C GLY A 115 -21.21 17.35 16.52
N LEU A 116 -20.43 16.65 15.71
CA LEU A 116 -19.48 17.29 14.79
C LEU A 116 -20.19 17.83 13.55
N SER A 117 -19.71 18.97 13.06
CA SER A 117 -20.18 19.55 11.80
C SER A 117 -19.48 18.94 10.58
N HIS A 118 -18.23 18.50 10.74
CA HIS A 118 -17.39 18.00 9.67
C HIS A 118 -16.66 16.72 10.09
N GLY A 119 -16.40 15.86 9.11
CA GLY A 119 -15.44 14.77 9.19
C GLY A 119 -14.27 15.01 8.26
N TYR A 120 -13.19 14.27 8.48
CA TYR A 120 -11.97 14.28 7.67
C TYR A 120 -11.68 12.88 7.17
N ALA A 121 -11.06 12.74 6.01
CA ALA A 121 -10.63 11.45 5.46
C ALA A 121 -9.57 11.64 4.38
N LEU A 122 -8.93 10.54 3.99
CA LEU A 122 -8.21 10.45 2.73
C LEU A 122 -9.17 10.05 1.61
N LEU A 123 -9.31 10.89 0.59
CA LEU A 123 -9.97 10.52 -0.66
C LEU A 123 -8.97 9.82 -1.56
N LEU A 124 -9.22 8.55 -1.85
CA LEU A 124 -8.50 7.75 -2.83
C LEU A 124 -9.24 7.78 -4.16
N MET A 125 -8.50 7.88 -5.26
CA MET A 125 -9.04 7.95 -6.61
C MET A 125 -8.06 7.35 -7.63
N SER A 126 -8.55 6.99 -8.81
CA SER A 126 -7.76 6.59 -9.97
C SER A 126 -7.86 7.64 -11.06
N ARG A 127 -6.69 8.17 -11.45
CA ARG A 127 -6.51 9.16 -12.51
C ARG A 127 -6.33 8.46 -13.85
N GLN A 128 -7.18 8.83 -14.81
CA GLN A 128 -7.15 8.32 -16.18
C GLN A 128 -7.06 9.48 -17.17
N GLU A 129 -6.25 9.31 -18.21
CA GLU A 129 -6.18 10.25 -19.33
C GLU A 129 -6.99 9.71 -20.51
N LYS A 130 -7.88 10.54 -21.06
CA LYS A 130 -8.71 10.21 -22.21
C LYS A 130 -8.49 11.26 -23.29
N ARG A 131 -8.42 10.82 -24.54
CA ARG A 131 -8.35 11.75 -25.68
C ARG A 131 -9.70 11.86 -26.36
N ARG A 132 -10.19 13.08 -26.57
CA ARG A 132 -11.45 13.33 -27.30
C ARG A 132 -11.31 14.54 -28.22
N PRO A 133 -11.96 14.54 -29.39
CA PRO A 133 -12.04 15.74 -30.21
C PRO A 133 -12.84 16.81 -29.47
N GLY A 134 -12.36 18.05 -29.51
CA GLY A 134 -13.01 19.20 -28.91
C GLY A 134 -12.72 20.47 -29.70
N HIS A 135 -13.12 21.61 -29.14
CA HIS A 135 -12.95 22.91 -29.77
C HIS A 135 -11.94 23.74 -29.00
N VAL A 136 -11.03 24.39 -29.72
CA VAL A 136 -10.04 25.32 -29.15
C VAL A 136 -10.19 26.67 -29.84
N LEU A 137 -10.23 27.73 -29.04
CA LEU A 137 -10.19 29.10 -29.55
C LEU A 137 -8.74 29.55 -29.60
N ASN A 138 -8.23 29.87 -30.80
CA ASN A 138 -6.88 30.41 -30.99
C ASN A 138 -6.98 31.84 -31.55
N GLY A 139 -6.82 32.84 -30.68
CA GLY A 139 -7.18 34.23 -30.99
C GLY A 139 -8.68 34.33 -31.28
N ASP A 140 -9.04 34.81 -32.48
CA ASP A 140 -10.44 34.91 -32.93
C ASP A 140 -10.91 33.71 -33.77
N ARG A 141 -10.07 32.67 -33.93
CA ARG A 141 -10.39 31.49 -34.76
C ARG A 141 -10.78 30.30 -33.90
N LEU A 142 -12.01 29.84 -34.08
CA LEU A 142 -12.48 28.56 -33.53
C LEU A 142 -11.91 27.42 -34.38
N GLN A 143 -11.07 26.57 -33.76
CA GLN A 143 -10.61 25.33 -34.36
C GLN A 143 -11.42 24.16 -33.80
N CYS A 144 -12.12 23.46 -34.69
CA CYS A 144 -12.87 22.25 -34.36
C CYS A 144 -11.99 21.00 -34.50
N ASP A 145 -12.43 19.91 -33.85
CA ASP A 145 -11.81 18.57 -33.93
C ASP A 145 -10.35 18.50 -33.45
N VAL A 146 -9.96 19.40 -32.54
CA VAL A 146 -8.65 19.34 -31.88
C VAL A 146 -8.68 18.24 -30.84
N MET A 147 -7.75 17.30 -30.91
CA MET A 147 -7.63 16.24 -29.92
C MET A 147 -7.20 16.83 -28.56
N GLN A 148 -8.09 16.78 -27.58
CA GLN A 148 -7.89 17.27 -26.23
C GLN A 148 -7.62 16.12 -25.26
N GLU A 149 -6.75 16.37 -24.29
CA GLU A 149 -6.46 15.46 -23.18
C GLU A 149 -7.37 15.79 -22.00
N ILE A 150 -8.29 14.89 -21.69
CA ILE A 150 -9.21 15.00 -20.57
C ILE A 150 -8.67 14.13 -19.44
N VAL A 151 -8.50 14.72 -18.26
CA VAL A 151 -8.15 14.00 -17.05
C VAL A 151 -9.42 13.64 -16.29
N VAL A 152 -9.58 12.36 -15.96
CA VAL A 152 -10.73 11.85 -15.22
C VAL A 152 -10.25 11.16 -13.96
N PHE A 153 -10.77 11.60 -12.82
CA PHE A 153 -10.63 10.90 -11.55
C PHE A 153 -11.87 10.02 -11.33
N SER A 154 -11.65 8.78 -10.91
CA SER A 154 -12.70 7.77 -10.78
C SER A 154 -12.38 6.79 -9.66
N GLY A 155 -13.29 5.87 -9.33
CA GLY A 155 -13.03 4.86 -8.30
C GLY A 155 -12.87 5.46 -6.90
N HIS A 156 -13.64 6.51 -6.59
CA HIS A 156 -13.55 7.24 -5.34
C HIS A 156 -13.78 6.33 -4.14
N HIS A 157 -12.89 6.42 -3.16
CA HIS A 157 -12.99 5.67 -1.91
C HIS A 157 -12.47 6.51 -0.74
N LEU A 158 -13.08 6.38 0.43
CA LEU A 158 -12.64 7.07 1.64
C LEU A 158 -11.84 6.13 2.53
N ALA A 159 -10.67 6.58 2.96
CA ALA A 159 -9.84 5.90 3.92
C ALA A 159 -9.60 6.76 5.16
N ALA A 160 -9.42 6.09 6.30
CA ALA A 160 -9.18 6.71 7.61
C ALA A 160 -10.11 7.89 7.95
N PRO A 161 -11.46 7.73 7.89
CA PRO A 161 -12.35 8.78 8.35
C PRO A 161 -12.15 9.09 9.83
N ALA A 162 -12.02 10.37 10.18
CA ALA A 162 -11.76 10.82 11.54
C ALA A 162 -12.38 12.18 11.85
N VAL A 163 -12.34 12.55 13.13
CA VAL A 163 -12.94 13.78 13.67
C VAL A 163 -12.11 15.03 13.38
N SER A 164 -10.84 14.87 13.02
CA SER A 164 -9.92 15.96 12.69
C SER A 164 -8.90 15.53 11.63
N ASP A 165 -8.29 16.48 10.93
CA ASP A 165 -7.20 16.22 9.97
C ASP A 165 -6.02 15.51 10.65
N LEU A 166 -5.69 15.92 11.88
CA LEU A 166 -4.62 15.31 12.67
C LEU A 166 -4.92 13.83 12.97
N ASP A 167 -6.16 13.52 13.32
CA ASP A 167 -6.56 12.13 13.61
C ASP A 167 -6.61 11.28 12.34
N THR A 168 -7.02 11.84 11.20
CA THR A 168 -6.90 11.16 9.90
C THR A 168 -5.44 10.86 9.59
N ARG A 169 -4.52 11.82 9.78
CA ARG A 169 -3.08 11.61 9.54
C ARG A 169 -2.49 10.54 10.46
N LYS A 170 -2.87 10.50 11.75
CA LYS A 170 -2.46 9.44 12.70
C LYS A 170 -3.00 8.06 12.30
N ALA A 171 -4.26 8.01 11.89
CA ALA A 171 -4.88 6.78 11.42
C ALA A 171 -4.22 6.26 10.12
N LEU A 172 -3.87 7.17 9.19
CA LEU A 172 -3.09 6.83 8.01
C LEU A 172 -1.71 6.28 8.38
N ARG A 173 -0.98 6.92 9.29
CA ARG A 173 0.33 6.43 9.73
C ARG A 173 0.25 5.02 10.30
N THR A 174 -0.77 4.73 11.10
CA THR A 174 -1.01 3.40 11.67
C THR A 174 -1.33 2.37 10.60
N ARG A 175 -2.18 2.74 9.64
CA ARG A 175 -2.56 1.87 8.51
C ARG A 175 -1.38 1.57 7.59
N GLU A 176 -0.64 2.58 7.18
CA GLU A 176 0.51 2.42 6.28
C GLU A 176 1.65 1.64 6.95
N PHE A 177 1.84 1.80 8.27
CA PHE A 177 2.74 0.95 9.03
C PHE A 177 2.30 -0.52 8.97
N GLY A 178 0.99 -0.79 9.12
CA GLY A 178 0.45 -2.14 8.94
C GLY A 178 0.69 -2.71 7.54
N HIS A 179 0.66 -1.89 6.48
CA HIS A 179 1.03 -2.35 5.13
C HIS A 179 2.52 -2.74 5.03
N LEU A 180 3.43 -2.04 5.71
CA LEU A 180 4.84 -2.44 5.78
C LEU A 180 5.00 -3.80 6.48
N VAL A 181 4.23 -4.04 7.55
CA VAL A 181 4.24 -5.33 8.24
C VAL A 181 3.68 -6.44 7.34
N ALA A 182 2.57 -6.17 6.63
CA ALA A 182 1.97 -7.10 5.69
C ALA A 182 2.90 -7.44 4.50
N GLU A 183 3.78 -6.53 4.08
CA GLU A 183 4.82 -6.84 3.08
C GLU A 183 5.78 -7.92 3.59
N ALA A 184 6.16 -7.89 4.87
CA ALA A 184 6.99 -8.95 5.45
C ALA A 184 6.24 -10.31 5.40
N GLU A 185 4.95 -10.33 5.71
CA GLU A 185 4.11 -11.54 5.60
C GLU A 185 4.06 -12.05 4.16
N GLN A 186 3.89 -11.16 3.18
CA GLN A 186 3.89 -11.52 1.77
C GLN A 186 5.23 -12.10 1.33
N ARG A 187 6.35 -11.59 1.83
CA ARG A 187 7.68 -12.16 1.55
C ARG A 187 7.82 -13.57 2.13
N VAL A 188 7.30 -13.82 3.33
CA VAL A 188 7.23 -15.18 3.90
C VAL A 188 6.40 -16.09 3.00
N ALA A 189 5.19 -15.66 2.61
CA ALA A 189 4.30 -16.44 1.76
C ALA A 189 4.95 -16.79 0.40
N ARG A 190 5.58 -15.81 -0.27
CA ARG A 190 6.31 -16.02 -1.53
C ARG A 190 7.48 -17.00 -1.35
N HIS A 191 8.19 -16.91 -0.24
CA HIS A 191 9.28 -17.83 0.06
C HIS A 191 8.78 -19.26 0.26
N THR A 192 7.69 -19.44 1.01
CA THR A 192 7.05 -20.75 1.21
C THR A 192 6.52 -21.35 -0.10
N GLU A 193 5.86 -20.54 -0.93
CA GLU A 193 5.38 -20.94 -2.25
C GLU A 193 6.54 -21.38 -3.15
N ARG A 194 7.59 -20.56 -3.25
CA ARG A 194 8.79 -20.87 -4.04
C ARG A 194 9.42 -22.19 -3.61
N LYS A 195 9.52 -22.44 -2.31
CA LYS A 195 10.02 -23.72 -1.78
C LYS A 195 9.12 -24.88 -2.20
N ALA A 196 7.80 -24.73 -2.11
CA ALA A 196 6.86 -25.77 -2.53
C ALA A 196 6.90 -26.05 -4.04
N ASP A 197 7.08 -25.02 -4.87
CA ASP A 197 7.24 -25.14 -6.32
C ASP A 197 8.52 -25.90 -6.67
N LEU A 198 9.64 -25.53 -6.08
CA LEU A 198 10.92 -26.23 -6.30
C LEU A 198 10.84 -27.70 -5.90
N GLN A 199 10.19 -28.02 -4.78
CA GLN A 199 9.97 -29.41 -4.35
C GLN A 199 9.08 -30.19 -5.33
N ARG A 200 8.01 -29.56 -5.86
CA ARG A 200 7.16 -30.15 -6.90
C ARG A 200 7.94 -30.38 -8.19
N GLN A 201 8.72 -29.39 -8.63
CA GLN A 201 9.56 -29.49 -9.82
C GLN A 201 10.57 -30.65 -9.71
N ARG A 202 11.25 -30.76 -8.55
CA ARG A 202 12.18 -31.87 -8.27
C ARG A 202 11.48 -33.22 -8.39
N MET A 203 10.29 -33.37 -7.81
CA MET A 203 9.52 -34.63 -7.88
C MET A 203 9.14 -34.99 -9.33
N THR A 204 8.65 -34.03 -10.10
CA THR A 204 8.30 -34.23 -11.52
C THR A 204 9.52 -34.64 -12.34
N GLN A 205 10.66 -33.97 -12.15
CA GLN A 205 11.91 -34.30 -12.85
C GLN A 205 12.45 -35.68 -12.45
N GLN A 206 12.39 -36.06 -11.18
CA GLN A 206 12.78 -37.39 -10.71
C GLN A 206 11.89 -38.49 -11.31
N LEU A 207 10.58 -38.27 -11.42
CA LEU A 207 9.67 -39.19 -12.10
C LEU A 207 9.97 -39.28 -13.60
N GLY A 208 10.22 -38.15 -14.26
CA GLY A 208 10.62 -38.10 -15.66
C GLY A 208 11.91 -38.88 -15.94
N LEU A 209 12.93 -38.72 -15.09
CA LEU A 209 14.18 -39.48 -15.20
C LEU A 209 13.99 -40.98 -15.01
N LYS A 210 13.12 -41.41 -14.08
CA LYS A 210 12.77 -42.82 -13.92
C LYS A 210 12.14 -43.39 -15.19
N SER A 211 11.18 -42.67 -15.79
CA SER A 211 10.58 -43.09 -17.06
C SER A 211 11.57 -43.11 -18.23
N CYS A 212 12.51 -42.15 -18.27
CA CYS A 212 13.57 -42.09 -19.28
C CYS A 212 14.49 -43.33 -19.18
N ALA A 213 14.88 -43.68 -17.95
CA ALA A 213 15.73 -44.85 -17.67
C ALA A 213 15.00 -46.19 -17.90
N GLU A 214 13.68 -46.25 -17.75
CA GLU A 214 12.87 -47.40 -18.14
C GLU A 214 12.81 -47.55 -19.67
N GLN A 215 12.51 -46.45 -20.39
CA GLN A 215 12.48 -46.44 -21.85
C GLN A 215 13.83 -46.78 -22.49
N GLN A 216 14.95 -46.37 -21.89
CA GLN A 216 16.28 -46.76 -22.36
C GLN A 216 16.56 -48.25 -22.17
N ARG A 217 16.14 -48.84 -21.04
CA ARG A 217 16.28 -50.29 -20.80
C ARG A 217 15.44 -51.12 -21.77
N ASP A 218 14.25 -50.66 -22.14
CA ASP A 218 13.42 -51.31 -23.15
C ASP A 218 14.00 -51.19 -24.57
N ARG A 219 14.80 -50.14 -24.84
CA ARG A 219 15.46 -49.90 -26.14
C ARG A 219 16.80 -50.62 -26.30
N GLU A 220 17.55 -50.92 -25.24
CA GLU A 220 18.80 -51.69 -25.31
C GLU A 220 18.62 -53.13 -25.85
N VAL A 221 17.38 -53.62 -25.94
CA VAL A 221 17.03 -54.88 -26.61
C VAL A 221 17.06 -54.75 -28.15
N ASP A 222 17.09 -53.52 -28.69
CA ASP A 222 17.11 -53.21 -30.13
C ASP A 222 18.38 -52.40 -30.48
N ILE A 223 19.19 -52.90 -31.41
CA ILE A 223 20.53 -52.34 -31.75
C ILE A 223 20.34 -51.11 -32.66
N SER A 224 19.77 -50.02 -32.13
CA SER A 224 19.60 -48.75 -32.83
C SER A 224 20.52 -47.66 -32.27
N PRO A 225 21.00 -46.71 -33.10
CA PRO A 225 21.96 -45.68 -32.70
C PRO A 225 21.34 -44.67 -31.71
N PRO A 226 22.19 -43.90 -30.97
CA PRO A 226 21.71 -42.94 -29.99
C PRO A 226 20.84 -41.85 -30.64
N ASP A 227 19.59 -41.80 -30.22
CA ASP A 227 18.52 -40.93 -30.73
C ASP A 227 18.22 -39.79 -29.73
N ALA A 228 17.32 -38.87 -30.09
CA ALA A 228 16.81 -37.73 -29.31
C ALA A 228 16.41 -38.04 -27.83
N GLY A 229 16.23 -39.31 -27.46
CA GLY A 229 15.98 -39.76 -26.09
C GLY A 229 17.15 -39.55 -25.12
N GLU A 230 18.41 -39.74 -25.56
CA GLU A 230 19.59 -39.52 -24.70
C GLU A 230 19.81 -38.03 -24.39
N HIS A 231 19.55 -37.16 -25.38
CA HIS A 231 19.53 -35.72 -25.19
C HIS A 231 18.43 -35.29 -24.21
N SER A 232 17.26 -35.93 -24.26
CA SER A 232 16.16 -35.64 -23.32
C SER A 232 16.47 -36.06 -21.87
N CYS A 233 17.05 -37.24 -21.63
CA CYS A 233 17.42 -37.67 -20.26
C CYS A 233 18.55 -36.83 -19.66
N SER A 234 19.56 -36.46 -20.47
CA SER A 234 20.68 -35.62 -20.02
C SER A 234 20.25 -34.19 -19.70
N GLU A 235 19.35 -33.60 -20.49
CA GLU A 235 18.73 -32.31 -20.20
C GLU A 235 17.92 -32.33 -18.90
N LEU A 236 17.07 -33.35 -18.69
CA LEU A 236 16.32 -33.53 -17.43
C LEU A 236 17.25 -33.68 -16.21
N THR A 237 18.37 -34.38 -16.37
CA THR A 237 19.38 -34.54 -15.31
C THR A 237 20.02 -33.21 -14.94
N ARG A 238 20.34 -32.37 -15.94
CA ARG A 238 20.87 -31.01 -15.72
C ARG A 238 19.84 -30.15 -14.99
N GLN A 239 18.60 -30.14 -15.45
CA GLN A 239 17.52 -29.36 -14.82
C GLN A 239 17.24 -29.79 -13.38
N LEU A 240 17.33 -31.09 -13.07
CA LEU A 240 17.20 -31.61 -11.71
C LEU A 240 18.33 -31.08 -10.81
N ARG A 241 19.58 -31.14 -11.29
CA ARG A 241 20.73 -30.61 -10.55
C ARG A 241 20.58 -29.11 -10.26
N ASP A 242 20.15 -28.32 -11.25
CA ASP A 242 19.92 -26.88 -11.07
C ASP A 242 18.81 -26.62 -10.03
N THR A 243 17.73 -27.41 -10.07
CA THR A 243 16.62 -27.33 -9.11
C THR A 243 17.06 -27.70 -7.69
N GLU A 244 17.88 -28.74 -7.53
CA GLU A 244 18.45 -29.15 -6.24
C GLU A 244 19.36 -28.07 -5.65
N LEU A 245 20.20 -27.43 -6.48
CA LEU A 245 21.01 -26.29 -6.05
C LEU A 245 20.15 -25.11 -5.56
N GLU A 246 19.05 -24.81 -6.25
CA GLU A 246 18.12 -23.75 -5.83
C GLU A 246 17.36 -24.12 -4.54
N ILE A 247 17.02 -25.41 -4.35
CA ILE A 247 16.45 -25.92 -3.09
C ILE A 247 17.45 -25.71 -1.94
N ASP A 248 18.71 -26.05 -2.13
CA ASP A 248 19.73 -25.93 -1.08
C ASP A 248 19.97 -24.46 -0.69
N LYS A 249 20.00 -23.55 -1.66
CA LYS A 249 20.06 -22.09 -1.42
C LYS A 249 18.85 -21.61 -0.61
N THR A 250 17.65 -22.01 -1.02
CA THR A 250 16.39 -21.58 -0.37
C THR A 250 16.19 -22.25 0.99
N ALA A 251 16.78 -23.43 1.20
CA ALA A 251 16.65 -24.18 2.44
C ALA A 251 17.26 -23.44 3.63
N GLY A 252 18.27 -22.58 3.45
CA GLY A 252 18.88 -21.81 4.54
C GLY A 252 18.03 -20.66 5.09
N SER A 253 17.01 -20.22 4.35
CA SER A 253 16.26 -19.00 4.63
C SER A 253 14.92 -19.28 5.35
N LEU A 254 14.51 -18.38 6.25
CA LEU A 254 13.22 -18.37 6.95
C LEU A 254 12.84 -19.70 7.63
N LYS A 255 13.79 -20.31 8.35
CA LYS A 255 13.61 -21.54 9.14
C LYS A 255 13.27 -21.28 10.60
N THR A 256 13.89 -20.27 11.19
CA THR A 256 13.85 -20.00 12.63
C THR A 256 13.05 -18.74 12.93
N ILE A 257 12.57 -18.60 14.17
CA ILE A 257 11.89 -17.36 14.59
C ILE A 257 12.81 -16.13 14.51
N ASN A 258 14.13 -16.31 14.60
CA ASN A 258 15.10 -15.23 14.41
C ASN A 258 15.14 -14.77 12.94
N ASP A 259 15.03 -15.68 11.98
CA ASP A 259 15.02 -15.33 10.55
C ASP A 259 13.78 -14.47 10.21
N TYR A 260 12.66 -14.74 10.87
CA TYR A 260 11.43 -13.95 10.76
C TYR A 260 11.63 -12.56 11.38
N LEU A 261 12.30 -12.48 12.53
CA LEU A 261 12.66 -11.19 13.13
C LEU A 261 13.58 -10.38 12.20
N GLU A 262 14.59 -11.01 11.61
CA GLU A 262 15.53 -10.38 10.69
C GLU A 262 14.83 -9.87 9.43
N LEU A 263 13.89 -10.63 8.87
CA LEU A 263 13.05 -10.18 7.76
C LEU A 263 12.21 -8.95 8.14
N LEU A 264 11.58 -8.95 9.32
CA LEU A 264 10.79 -7.81 9.78
C LEU A 264 11.67 -6.56 9.98
N ILE A 265 12.88 -6.74 10.54
CA ILE A 265 13.89 -5.68 10.68
C ILE A 265 14.29 -5.13 9.30
N GLU A 266 14.53 -6.01 8.32
CA GLU A 266 14.89 -5.62 6.96
C GLU A 266 13.80 -4.77 6.30
N VAL A 267 12.54 -5.21 6.39
CA VAL A 267 11.40 -4.53 5.76
C VAL A 267 11.13 -3.18 6.43
N LEU A 268 11.08 -3.12 7.76
CA LEU A 268 10.83 -1.87 8.49
C LEU A 268 12.02 -0.91 8.41
N GLY A 269 13.24 -1.43 8.32
CA GLY A 269 14.45 -0.63 8.11
C GLY A 269 14.56 -0.03 6.71
N ASN A 270 13.83 -0.56 5.73
CA ASN A 270 13.86 -0.11 4.33
C ASN A 270 12.45 0.16 3.77
N PRO A 271 11.68 1.08 4.38
CA PRO A 271 10.25 1.25 4.06
C PRO A 271 9.99 1.79 2.63
N SER A 272 10.97 2.47 2.03
CA SER A 272 10.89 3.00 0.66
C SER A 272 10.85 1.92 -0.42
N GLY A 273 11.21 0.68 -0.10
CA GLY A 273 11.09 -0.46 -1.03
C GLY A 273 9.64 -0.90 -1.26
N SER A 274 8.74 -0.61 -0.31
CA SER A 274 7.38 -1.14 -0.28
C SER A 274 6.32 -0.08 -0.57
N CYS A 275 6.55 1.15 -0.11
CA CYS A 275 5.63 2.27 -0.28
C CYS A 275 6.38 3.52 -0.75
N THR A 276 5.84 4.20 -1.75
CA THR A 276 6.36 5.49 -2.24
C THR A 276 5.22 6.46 -2.49
N LEU A 277 5.46 7.75 -2.25
CA LEU A 277 4.50 8.82 -2.50
C LEU A 277 5.20 10.01 -3.16
N THR A 278 4.60 10.52 -4.24
CA THR A 278 5.02 11.73 -4.94
C THR A 278 3.85 12.70 -5.06
N THR A 279 4.09 13.99 -4.87
CA THR A 279 3.06 15.02 -5.03
C THR A 279 3.15 15.58 -6.44
N GLN A 280 2.02 15.63 -7.13
CA GLN A 280 1.88 16.15 -8.49
C GLN A 280 0.67 17.09 -8.58
N SER A 281 0.55 17.78 -9.71
CA SER A 281 -0.60 18.62 -10.01
C SER A 281 -0.84 18.65 -11.52
N ASP A 282 -2.10 18.64 -11.92
CA ASP A 282 -2.51 18.90 -13.30
C ASP A 282 -3.11 20.31 -13.41
N CYS A 283 -2.72 21.08 -14.43
CA CYS A 283 -3.39 22.33 -14.76
C CYS A 283 -4.60 22.04 -15.66
N LEU A 284 -5.80 22.13 -15.10
CA LEU A 284 -7.06 21.75 -15.77
C LEU A 284 -8.01 22.94 -15.92
N ASN A 285 -8.73 22.98 -17.02
CA ASN A 285 -9.90 23.85 -17.14
C ASN A 285 -11.15 23.21 -16.49
N ARG A 286 -12.27 23.95 -16.50
CA ARG A 286 -13.54 23.53 -15.87
C ARG A 286 -14.21 22.30 -16.52
N ALA A 287 -13.72 21.85 -17.67
CA ALA A 287 -14.16 20.63 -18.35
C ALA A 287 -13.16 19.48 -18.17
N ASN A 288 -12.22 19.61 -17.22
CA ASN A 288 -11.10 18.72 -16.96
C ASN A 288 -10.16 18.48 -18.16
N VAL A 289 -10.11 19.44 -19.10
CA VAL A 289 -9.13 19.40 -20.19
C VAL A 289 -7.81 19.96 -19.67
N ARG A 290 -6.70 19.25 -19.93
CA ARG A 290 -5.34 19.72 -19.64
C ARG A 290 -5.04 20.97 -20.46
N VAL A 291 -4.56 22.00 -19.79
CA VAL A 291 -4.19 23.28 -20.38
C VAL A 291 -2.79 23.71 -19.92
N GLU A 292 -2.23 24.72 -20.58
CA GLU A 292 -0.95 25.30 -20.16
C GLU A 292 -1.03 25.92 -18.77
N ALA A 293 0.12 26.02 -18.11
CA ALA A 293 0.22 26.64 -16.78
C ALA A 293 -0.33 28.07 -16.81
N GLY A 294 -1.19 28.41 -15.84
CA GLY A 294 -1.84 29.73 -15.75
C GLY A 294 -3.12 29.89 -16.58
N MET A 295 -3.44 28.95 -17.47
CA MET A 295 -4.68 28.96 -18.29
C MET A 295 -5.81 28.12 -17.68
N GLY A 296 -5.56 27.51 -16.52
CA GLY A 296 -6.49 26.66 -15.78
C GLY A 296 -6.27 26.75 -14.27
N SER A 297 -6.84 25.80 -13.55
CA SER A 297 -6.66 25.63 -12.11
C SER A 297 -5.72 24.48 -11.84
N GLU A 298 -4.85 24.64 -10.83
CA GLU A 298 -3.98 23.57 -10.36
C GLU A 298 -4.77 22.57 -9.51
N ILE A 299 -4.73 21.30 -9.92
CA ILE A 299 -5.43 20.20 -9.28
C ILE A 299 -4.37 19.27 -8.66
N PRO A 300 -3.99 19.49 -7.39
CA PRO A 300 -2.92 18.72 -6.75
C PRO A 300 -3.40 17.33 -6.34
N TYR A 301 -2.52 16.35 -6.35
CA TYR A 301 -2.78 15.03 -5.77
C TYR A 301 -1.47 14.37 -5.36
N ALA A 302 -1.54 13.53 -4.33
CA ALA A 302 -0.44 12.63 -3.99
C ALA A 302 -0.64 11.29 -4.70
N GLU A 303 0.32 10.91 -5.53
CA GLU A 303 0.39 9.60 -6.16
C GLU A 303 1.08 8.63 -5.19
N MET A 304 0.31 7.67 -4.67
CA MET A 304 0.79 6.67 -3.74
C MET A 304 0.90 5.32 -4.45
N ARG A 305 2.04 4.65 -4.27
CA ARG A 305 2.32 3.33 -4.82
C ARG A 305 2.67 2.36 -3.70
N ILE A 306 1.91 1.27 -3.60
CA ILE A 306 2.10 0.18 -2.64
C ILE A 306 2.08 -1.13 -3.44
N GLY A 307 3.25 -1.75 -3.61
CA GLY A 307 3.40 -2.90 -4.51
C GLY A 307 2.95 -2.56 -5.94
N ALA A 308 1.94 -3.28 -6.43
CA ALA A 308 1.34 -3.06 -7.76
C ALA A 308 0.17 -2.07 -7.75
N PHE A 309 -0.32 -1.66 -6.58
CA PHE A 309 -1.42 -0.71 -6.46
C PHE A 309 -0.90 0.71 -6.55
N GLN A 310 -1.58 1.52 -7.34
CA GLN A 310 -1.29 2.94 -7.53
C GLN A 310 -2.60 3.71 -7.47
N ASN A 311 -2.68 4.68 -6.58
CA ASN A 311 -3.84 5.55 -6.41
C ASN A 311 -3.39 7.00 -6.26
N GLN A 312 -4.24 7.92 -6.66
CA GLN A 312 -4.13 9.33 -6.34
C GLN A 312 -4.90 9.61 -5.06
N SER A 313 -4.40 10.53 -4.26
CA SER A 313 -4.95 10.79 -2.94
C SER A 313 -4.86 12.26 -2.55
N VAL A 314 -5.90 12.71 -1.85
CA VAL A 314 -5.95 14.03 -1.20
C VAL A 314 -6.66 13.89 0.13
N LEU A 315 -6.27 14.70 1.11
CA LEU A 315 -7.05 14.85 2.34
C LEU A 315 -8.29 15.69 2.03
N VAL A 316 -9.41 15.28 2.58
CA VAL A 316 -10.69 15.97 2.43
C VAL A 316 -11.32 16.25 3.78
N LYS A 317 -12.00 17.39 3.89
CA LYS A 317 -13.01 17.63 4.94
C LYS A 317 -14.38 17.63 4.28
N TYR A 318 -15.38 17.05 4.93
CA TYR A 318 -16.74 16.96 4.40
C TYR A 318 -17.77 17.25 5.48
N PRO A 319 -18.90 17.90 5.15
CA PRO A 319 -19.95 18.19 6.11
C PRO A 319 -20.74 16.92 6.45
N LEU A 320 -20.86 16.59 7.74
CA LEU A 320 -21.59 15.40 8.18
C LEU A 320 -23.10 15.52 7.93
N ALA A 321 -23.62 16.75 7.93
CA ALA A 321 -25.04 17.01 7.68
C ALA A 321 -25.48 16.74 6.24
N GLU A 322 -24.57 16.84 5.26
CA GLU A 322 -24.89 16.61 3.83
C GLU A 322 -24.66 15.16 3.41
N THR A 323 -23.92 14.38 4.21
CA THR A 323 -23.45 13.04 3.86
C THR A 323 -24.25 11.92 4.53
N VAL A 324 -24.96 12.25 5.61
CA VAL A 324 -25.89 11.34 6.28
C VAL A 324 -27.28 11.53 5.67
N ASP A 325 -27.76 10.52 4.95
CA ASP A 325 -29.19 10.41 4.68
C ASP A 325 -29.90 10.19 6.04
N ARG A 326 -30.45 11.28 6.59
CA ARG A 326 -31.08 11.31 7.92
C ARG A 326 -32.27 10.36 8.04
N SER A 327 -32.78 9.83 6.92
CA SER A 327 -33.90 8.88 6.89
C SER A 327 -33.59 7.58 7.64
N SER A 328 -32.33 7.10 7.65
CA SER A 328 -32.00 5.81 8.27
C SER A 328 -31.46 5.91 9.71
N ILE A 329 -30.91 7.07 10.11
CA ILE A 329 -30.36 7.25 11.47
C ILE A 329 -31.43 7.75 12.45
N SER A 330 -32.44 8.50 11.98
CA SER A 330 -33.56 8.92 12.83
C SER A 330 -34.34 7.73 13.39
N ASP A 331 -34.48 6.65 12.60
CA ASP A 331 -35.16 5.41 13.04
C ASP A 331 -34.36 4.65 14.10
N LEU A 332 -33.02 4.68 14.01
CA LEU A 332 -32.13 4.08 15.01
C LEU A 332 -32.10 4.87 16.33
N LEU A 333 -32.14 6.21 16.27
CA LEU A 333 -32.22 7.04 17.47
C LEU A 333 -33.59 6.95 18.15
N HIS A 334 -34.68 6.74 17.42
CA HIS A 334 -36.00 6.53 18.04
C HIS A 334 -36.15 5.16 18.72
N SER A 335 -35.43 4.13 18.24
CA SER A 335 -35.44 2.79 18.85
C SER A 335 -34.74 2.73 20.20
N VAL A 336 -33.63 3.47 20.37
CA VAL A 336 -32.83 3.47 21.61
C VAL A 336 -33.52 4.23 22.77
N TYR A 337 -34.47 5.13 22.49
CA TYR A 337 -35.21 5.88 23.51
C TYR A 337 -36.61 5.31 23.83
N GLN A 338 -36.99 4.16 23.26
CA GLN A 338 -38.27 3.47 23.56
C GLN A 338 -38.09 2.08 24.19
N SER A 339 -36.91 1.75 24.72
CA SER A 339 -36.66 0.49 25.43
C SER A 339 -36.73 0.64 26.94
#